data_AF-A0A946HQN2-F1
#
_entry.id   AF-A0A946HQN2-F1
#
_cell.length_a   1.000
_cell.length_b   1.000
_cell.length_c   1.000
_cell.angle_alpha   90.00
_cell.angle_beta   90.00
_cell.angle_gamma   90.00
#
_symmetry.space_group_name_H-M   'P 1'
#
loop_
_entity.id
_entity.type
_entity.pdbx_description
1 polymer ?
#
loop_
_entity_poly.entity_id
_entity_poly.type
_entity_poly.pdbx_seq_one_letter_code
_entity_poly.pdbx_strand_id
1 'polypeptide(L)'
;QTELFADLAPVDLLKFKDLKRYKDRLTAAQKATGEKDALIAMRGTLGGHPLVTVAFEFNFIGGSMGAVVGEKFTQAVNTCIAEGLPLVCFSTSGGARMQEALISLMQMAKTSAALERLKQMRLPYISILVDPVYGGVSASLAMLGDINIAEPNALVGFTGPDVIRQTVRVKLPEGFQRSEFLLEHGAIDMIVPRGDIPSKVASLLDKLMHSRRAKEPLVDVEEKGANAVGENDSLSPLASENQQDSAN
;
A
#
# COMPACT_ATOMS: atom_id res chain seq x y z
N GLN A 1 -13.84 2.58 5.73
CA GLN A 1 -12.42 2.90 5.99
C GLN A 1 -12.32 3.64 7.30
N THR A 2 -11.21 3.51 8.01
CA THR A 2 -10.98 4.13 9.32
C THR A 2 -9.58 4.72 9.35
N GLU A 3 -9.45 5.97 9.77
CA GLU A 3 -8.13 6.58 9.97
C GLU A 3 -7.45 6.02 11.21
N LEU A 4 -6.16 5.75 11.12
CA LEU A 4 -5.32 5.27 12.21
C LEU A 4 -4.41 6.39 12.69
N PHE A 5 -4.24 6.49 14.01
CA PHE A 5 -3.28 7.40 14.64
C PHE A 5 -3.48 8.89 14.28
N ALA A 6 -4.73 9.30 14.03
CA ALA A 6 -5.11 10.66 13.67
C ALA A 6 -4.64 11.73 14.68
N ASP A 7 -4.54 11.36 15.96
CA ASP A 7 -4.14 12.28 17.04
C ASP A 7 -2.63 12.55 17.13
N LEU A 8 -1.79 11.79 16.40
CA LEU A 8 -0.34 12.01 16.42
C LEU A 8 0.04 13.32 15.75
N ALA A 9 0.74 14.18 16.49
CA ALA A 9 1.14 15.51 16.05
C ALA A 9 2.61 15.82 16.42
N PRO A 10 3.29 16.67 15.62
CA PRO A 10 4.71 16.94 15.82
C PRO A 10 4.96 17.87 17.01
N VAL A 11 6.12 17.70 17.64
CA VAL A 11 6.60 18.54 18.74
C VAL A 11 7.96 19.14 18.38
N ASP A 12 8.09 20.45 18.51
CA ASP A 12 9.36 21.16 18.30
C ASP A 12 10.30 20.97 19.49
N LEU A 13 10.99 19.82 19.52
CA LEU A 13 11.93 19.45 20.58
C LEU A 13 13.21 20.30 20.54
N LEU A 14 13.65 20.70 19.35
CA LEU A 14 14.91 21.42 19.15
C LEU A 14 14.75 22.95 19.27
N LYS A 15 13.50 23.44 19.41
CA LYS A 15 13.15 24.87 19.35
C LYS A 15 13.72 25.52 18.09
N PHE A 16 13.60 24.82 16.96
CA PHE A 16 14.31 25.15 15.74
C PHE A 16 13.79 26.46 15.14
N LYS A 17 14.72 27.30 14.67
CA LYS A 17 14.41 28.56 14.00
C LYS A 17 15.37 28.81 12.85
N ASP A 18 14.80 29.04 11.67
CA ASP A 18 15.48 29.62 10.52
C ASP A 18 14.91 31.03 10.25
N LEU A 19 14.57 31.33 9.00
CA LEU A 19 13.73 32.48 8.62
C LEU A 19 12.39 32.49 9.38
N LYS A 20 11.84 31.33 9.73
CA LYS A 20 10.61 31.14 10.51
C LYS A 20 10.86 30.16 11.66
N ARG A 21 10.09 30.26 12.74
CA ARG A 21 10.13 29.23 13.80
C ARG A 21 9.47 27.96 13.26
N TYR A 22 9.98 26.79 13.64
CA TYR A 22 9.42 25.53 13.19
C TYR A 22 7.96 25.35 13.62
N LYS A 23 7.63 25.73 14.87
CA LYS A 23 6.24 25.77 15.36
C LYS A 23 5.29 26.56 14.44
N ASP A 24 5.73 27.70 13.91
CA ASP A 24 4.90 28.52 13.03
C ASP A 24 4.69 27.84 11.67
N ARG A 25 5.71 27.14 11.16
CA ARG A 25 5.61 26.32 9.94
C ARG A 25 4.62 25.18 10.13
N LEU A 26 4.66 24.51 11.29
CA LEU A 26 3.72 23.45 11.63
C LEU A 26 2.28 23.96 11.66
N THR A 27 2.01 25.05 12.40
CA THR A 27 0.66 25.63 12.45
C THR A 27 0.17 26.09 11.09
N ALA A 28 1.04 26.68 10.27
CA ALA A 28 0.68 27.08 8.91
C ALA A 28 0.36 25.88 8.01
N ALA A 29 1.18 24.82 8.05
CA ALA A 29 0.94 23.59 7.29
C ALA A 29 -0.37 22.92 7.72
N GLN A 30 -0.59 22.74 9.02
CA GLN A 30 -1.82 22.17 9.59
C GLN A 30 -3.07 22.95 9.16
N LYS A 31 -2.98 24.30 9.15
CA LYS A 31 -4.09 25.14 8.68
C LYS A 31 -4.33 25.01 7.17
N ALA A 32 -3.27 24.86 6.39
CA ALA A 32 -3.36 24.80 4.93
C ALA A 32 -3.89 23.45 4.43
N THR A 33 -3.48 22.35 5.07
CA THR A 33 -3.85 20.99 4.64
C THR A 33 -5.01 20.40 5.42
N GLY A 34 -5.26 20.87 6.65
CA GLY A 34 -6.18 20.23 7.59
C GLY A 34 -5.57 19.02 8.32
N GLU A 35 -4.36 18.60 7.94
CA GLU A 35 -3.68 17.42 8.46
C GLU A 35 -2.82 17.72 9.68
N LYS A 36 -2.63 16.73 10.57
CA LYS A 36 -1.74 16.89 11.74
C LYS A 36 -0.25 16.84 11.38
N ASP A 37 0.11 16.00 10.42
CA ASP A 37 1.46 15.83 9.87
C ASP A 37 1.38 15.29 8.43
N ALA A 38 2.52 15.13 7.76
CA ALA A 38 2.66 14.79 6.35
C ALA A 38 2.35 13.32 5.99
N LEU A 39 1.83 12.50 6.91
CA LEU A 39 1.46 11.13 6.63
C LEU A 39 0.08 10.82 7.22
N ILE A 40 -0.80 10.30 6.37
CA ILE A 40 -2.11 9.78 6.74
C ILE A 40 -2.06 8.26 6.66
N ALA A 41 -2.57 7.57 7.68
CA ALA A 41 -2.66 6.11 7.72
C ALA A 41 -4.13 5.70 7.79
N MET A 42 -4.56 4.81 6.91
CA MET A 42 -5.95 4.38 6.76
C MET A 42 -6.04 2.86 6.72
N ARG A 43 -7.00 2.31 7.45
CA ARG A 43 -7.41 0.91 7.34
C ARG A 43 -8.66 0.82 6.45
N GLY A 44 -8.68 -0.10 5.51
CA GLY A 44 -9.80 -0.24 4.58
C GLY A 44 -9.77 -1.54 3.80
N THR A 45 -10.52 -1.54 2.70
CA THR A 45 -10.65 -2.70 1.80
C THR A 45 -10.52 -2.26 0.36
N LEU A 46 -9.79 -3.02 -0.46
CA LEU A 46 -9.65 -2.80 -1.90
C LEU A 46 -9.81 -4.12 -2.64
N GLY A 47 -10.75 -4.18 -3.60
CA GLY A 47 -10.99 -5.42 -4.36
C GLY A 47 -11.31 -6.64 -3.48
N GLY A 48 -11.94 -6.43 -2.32
CA GLY A 48 -12.21 -7.47 -1.32
C GLY A 48 -11.06 -7.80 -0.37
N HIS A 49 -9.86 -7.22 -0.56
CA HIS A 49 -8.73 -7.41 0.36
C HIS A 49 -8.76 -6.36 1.47
N PRO A 50 -8.82 -6.75 2.76
CA PRO A 50 -8.54 -5.82 3.85
C PRO A 50 -7.06 -5.43 3.79
N LEU A 51 -6.75 -4.16 4.00
CA LEU A 51 -5.38 -3.63 3.95
C LEU A 51 -5.22 -2.37 4.79
N VAL A 52 -3.96 -2.03 5.08
CA VAL A 52 -3.59 -0.70 5.56
C VAL A 52 -2.92 0.04 4.42
N THR A 53 -3.32 1.29 4.20
CA THR A 53 -2.68 2.19 3.26
C THR A 53 -2.14 3.40 4.02
N VAL A 54 -0.97 3.88 3.60
CA VAL A 54 -0.41 5.14 4.09
C VAL A 54 -0.14 6.04 2.89
N ALA A 55 -0.38 7.33 3.05
CA ALA A 55 -0.17 8.31 1.98
C ALA A 55 0.47 9.57 2.53
N PHE A 56 1.45 10.09 1.81
CA PHE A 56 2.09 11.36 2.13
C PHE A 56 1.26 12.54 1.63
N GLU A 57 1.18 13.60 2.44
CA GLU A 57 0.61 14.90 2.06
C GLU A 57 1.76 15.85 1.72
N PHE A 58 2.04 16.02 0.42
CA PHE A 58 3.16 16.84 -0.04
C PHE A 58 3.03 18.30 0.36
N ASN A 59 1.81 18.84 0.45
CA ASN A 59 1.60 20.23 0.86
C ASN A 59 1.98 20.46 2.34
N PHE A 60 2.06 19.40 3.14
CA PHE A 60 2.56 19.46 4.50
C PHE A 60 4.11 19.49 4.49
N ILE A 61 4.68 20.69 4.37
CA ILE A 61 6.13 20.91 4.44
C ILE A 61 6.88 20.00 3.45
N GLY A 62 6.40 19.93 2.21
CA GLY A 62 7.01 19.13 1.13
C GLY A 62 6.96 17.63 1.37
N GLY A 63 5.96 17.12 2.10
CA GLY A 63 5.88 15.71 2.47
C GLY A 63 7.08 15.24 3.29
N SER A 64 7.76 16.15 4.00
CA SER A 64 9.05 15.84 4.61
C SER A 64 8.90 14.84 5.77
N MET A 65 9.77 13.83 5.80
CA MET A 65 9.74 12.80 6.84
C MET A 65 10.39 13.30 8.14
N GLY A 66 9.54 13.55 9.15
CA GLY A 66 9.93 13.81 10.54
C GLY A 66 9.48 12.69 11.49
N ALA A 67 9.59 12.90 12.80
CA ALA A 67 9.30 11.92 13.85
C ALA A 67 7.90 11.30 13.71
N VAL A 68 6.88 12.13 13.44
CA VAL A 68 5.49 11.66 13.34
C VAL A 68 5.27 10.82 12.08
N VAL A 69 5.87 11.18 10.94
CA VAL A 69 5.82 10.37 9.73
C VAL A 69 6.40 8.99 10.00
N GLY A 70 7.59 8.93 10.59
CA GLY A 70 8.24 7.67 10.92
C GLY A 70 7.47 6.86 11.97
N GLU A 71 6.86 7.50 12.98
CA GLU A 71 5.98 6.86 13.96
C GLU A 71 4.71 6.31 13.33
N LYS A 72 3.93 7.13 12.61
CA LYS A 72 2.69 6.71 11.95
C LYS A 72 2.94 5.55 10.97
N PHE A 73 4.00 5.62 10.18
CA PHE A 73 4.39 4.53 9.28
C PHE A 73 4.72 3.25 10.05
N THR A 74 5.54 3.35 11.09
CA THR A 74 5.94 2.19 11.91
C THR A 74 4.72 1.56 12.61
N GLN A 75 3.79 2.37 13.10
CA GLN A 75 2.57 1.87 13.72
C GLN A 75 1.63 1.24 12.69
N ALA A 76 1.50 1.80 11.48
CA ALA A 76 0.77 1.16 10.38
C ALA A 76 1.35 -0.22 10.04
N VAL A 77 2.69 -0.34 9.99
CA VAL A 77 3.37 -1.64 9.82
C VAL A 77 3.05 -2.60 10.97
N ASN A 78 3.08 -2.11 12.22
CA ASN A 78 2.72 -2.95 13.37
C ASN A 78 1.25 -3.41 13.31
N THR A 79 0.32 -2.57 12.86
CA THR A 79 -1.07 -2.95 12.61
C THR A 79 -1.16 -4.04 11.54
N CYS A 80 -0.45 -3.89 10.42
CA CYS A 80 -0.35 -4.92 9.39
C CYS A 80 0.12 -6.25 9.96
N ILE A 81 1.19 -6.25 10.76
CA ILE A 81 1.74 -7.45 11.39
C ILE A 81 0.73 -8.09 12.35
N ALA A 82 0.09 -7.29 13.21
CA ALA A 82 -0.86 -7.78 14.21
C ALA A 82 -2.11 -8.39 13.57
N GLU A 83 -2.60 -7.80 12.49
CA GLU A 83 -3.84 -8.21 11.82
C GLU A 83 -3.61 -9.12 10.60
N GLY A 84 -2.35 -9.36 10.21
CA GLY A 84 -2.02 -10.13 9.02
C GLY A 84 -2.40 -9.44 7.71
N LEU A 85 -2.38 -8.10 7.68
CA LEU A 85 -2.81 -7.31 6.52
C LEU A 85 -1.62 -6.88 5.64
N PRO A 86 -1.82 -6.75 4.32
CA PRO A 86 -0.85 -6.13 3.43
C PRO A 86 -0.76 -4.61 3.67
N LEU A 87 0.37 -4.02 3.28
CA LEU A 87 0.63 -2.58 3.37
C LEU A 87 0.80 -1.97 1.98
N VAL A 88 0.15 -0.82 1.75
CA VAL A 88 0.35 0.00 0.54
C VAL A 88 0.81 1.39 0.96
N CYS A 89 1.86 1.95 0.34
CA CYS A 89 2.37 3.28 0.66
C CYS A 89 2.43 4.18 -0.57
N PHE A 90 1.71 5.30 -0.55
CA PHE A 90 1.82 6.37 -1.53
C PHE A 90 2.85 7.40 -1.05
N SER A 91 4.05 7.33 -1.60
CA SER A 91 5.18 8.17 -1.23
C SER A 91 5.24 9.41 -2.12
N THR A 92 5.25 10.58 -1.51
CA THR A 92 5.62 11.86 -2.14
C THR A 92 6.35 12.70 -1.09
N SER A 93 7.59 13.10 -1.36
CA SER A 93 8.44 13.76 -0.38
C SER A 93 9.61 14.49 -1.02
N GLY A 94 9.93 15.66 -0.48
CA GLY A 94 11.19 16.35 -0.74
C GLY A 94 12.37 15.82 0.09
N GLY A 95 12.15 14.88 1.02
CA GLY A 95 13.19 14.26 1.84
C GLY A 95 12.94 14.31 3.35
N ALA A 96 14.02 14.31 4.12
CA ALA A 96 13.95 14.35 5.58
C ALA A 96 13.58 15.76 6.09
N ARG A 97 12.82 15.84 7.19
CA ARG A 97 12.42 17.11 7.78
C ARG A 97 13.59 17.75 8.53
N MET A 98 14.27 18.69 7.88
CA MET A 98 15.48 19.33 8.41
C MET A 98 15.29 19.95 9.80
N GLN A 99 14.08 20.44 10.10
CA GLN A 99 13.77 21.10 11.38
C GLN A 99 13.86 20.16 12.58
N GLU A 100 13.76 18.84 12.38
CA GLU A 100 13.94 17.83 13.42
C GLU A 100 15.32 17.14 13.33
N ALA A 101 16.17 17.54 12.37
CA ALA A 101 17.56 17.13 12.22
C ALA A 101 17.80 15.61 12.32
N LEU A 102 18.62 15.17 13.29
CA LEU A 102 18.97 13.75 13.48
C LEU A 102 17.74 12.87 13.72
N ILE A 103 16.68 13.41 14.32
CA ILE A 103 15.45 12.66 14.56
C ILE A 103 14.83 12.23 13.23
N SER A 104 14.79 13.12 12.24
CA SER A 104 14.31 12.82 10.88
C SER A 104 15.18 11.78 10.19
N LEU A 105 16.51 11.88 10.32
CA LEU A 105 17.43 10.88 9.75
C LEU A 105 17.16 9.48 10.33
N MET A 106 16.97 9.38 11.66
CA MET A 106 16.71 8.11 12.31
C MET A 106 15.38 7.46 11.91
N GLN A 107 14.44 8.23 11.34
CA GLN A 107 13.19 7.64 10.82
C GLN A 107 13.43 6.73 9.62
N MET A 108 14.51 6.95 8.85
CA MET A 108 14.91 6.01 7.79
C MET A 108 15.21 4.63 8.39
N ALA A 109 16.10 4.57 9.37
CA ALA A 109 16.46 3.32 10.03
C ALA A 109 15.26 2.65 10.70
N LYS A 110 14.43 3.44 11.39
CA LYS A 110 13.22 2.95 12.07
C LYS A 110 12.20 2.32 11.11
N THR A 111 11.87 3.03 10.04
CA THR A 111 10.86 2.56 9.06
C THR A 111 11.38 1.37 8.27
N SER A 112 12.67 1.37 7.87
CA SER A 112 13.31 0.20 7.24
C SER A 112 13.32 -1.03 8.15
N ALA A 113 13.63 -0.87 9.44
CA ALA A 113 13.58 -1.97 10.40
C ALA A 113 12.14 -2.51 10.60
N ALA A 114 11.13 -1.63 10.57
CA ALA A 114 9.73 -2.05 10.60
C ALA A 114 9.36 -2.88 9.35
N LEU A 115 9.77 -2.43 8.15
CA LEU A 115 9.53 -3.16 6.91
C LEU A 115 10.22 -4.52 6.88
N GLU A 116 11.44 -4.63 7.43
CA GLU A 116 12.10 -5.93 7.56
C GLU A 116 11.29 -6.90 8.43
N ARG A 117 10.70 -6.43 9.53
CA ARG A 117 9.78 -7.24 10.35
C ARG A 117 8.53 -7.64 9.57
N LEU A 118 7.96 -6.75 8.75
CA LEU A 118 6.80 -7.04 7.90
C LEU A 118 7.13 -8.15 6.88
N LYS A 119 8.31 -8.06 6.25
CA LYS A 119 8.83 -9.05 5.31
C LYS A 119 9.03 -10.42 5.96
N GLN A 120 9.58 -10.47 7.18
CA GLN A 120 9.73 -11.72 7.95
C GLN A 120 8.37 -12.37 8.23
N MET A 121 7.32 -11.57 8.42
CA MET A 121 5.96 -12.05 8.58
C MET A 121 5.29 -12.46 7.26
N ARG A 122 5.98 -12.33 6.11
CA ARG A 122 5.47 -12.64 4.76
C ARG A 122 4.17 -11.90 4.45
N LEU A 123 4.15 -10.61 4.75
CA LEU A 123 3.05 -9.71 4.41
C LEU A 123 3.56 -8.74 3.32
N PRO A 124 2.83 -8.61 2.20
CA PRO A 124 3.33 -7.85 1.07
C PRO A 124 3.27 -6.35 1.36
N TYR A 125 4.32 -5.66 0.96
CA TYR A 125 4.44 -4.21 0.96
C TYR A 125 4.55 -3.69 -0.47
N ILE A 126 3.57 -2.90 -0.90
CA ILE A 126 3.57 -2.25 -2.22
C ILE A 126 3.88 -0.77 -2.03
N SER A 127 4.99 -0.31 -2.60
CA SER A 127 5.37 1.10 -2.61
C SER A 127 4.93 1.75 -3.91
N ILE A 128 4.26 2.89 -3.81
CA ILE A 128 3.75 3.67 -4.94
C ILE A 128 4.41 5.04 -4.89
N LEU A 129 5.13 5.37 -5.95
CA LEU A 129 5.97 6.57 -6.06
C LEU A 129 5.21 7.64 -6.84
N VAL A 130 4.88 8.72 -6.14
CA VAL A 130 4.12 9.85 -6.67
C VAL A 130 5.03 11.07 -6.72
N ASP A 131 5.05 11.74 -7.87
CA ASP A 131 5.93 12.89 -8.12
C ASP A 131 5.77 13.99 -7.04
N PRO A 132 6.84 14.45 -6.38
CA PRO A 132 8.22 13.95 -6.39
C PRO A 132 8.55 13.03 -5.19
N VAL A 133 9.56 12.17 -5.31
CA VAL A 133 10.10 11.33 -4.22
C VAL A 133 11.62 11.45 -4.11
N TYR A 134 12.09 12.23 -3.15
CA TYR A 134 13.51 12.50 -2.95
C TYR A 134 14.06 12.19 -1.55
N GLY A 135 15.38 12.15 -1.45
CA GLY A 135 16.12 12.21 -0.18
C GLY A 135 15.94 10.97 0.70
N GLY A 136 15.73 11.22 1.99
CA GLY A 136 15.64 10.13 2.98
C GLY A 136 14.49 9.16 2.71
N VAL A 137 13.36 9.63 2.15
CA VAL A 137 12.21 8.76 1.85
C VAL A 137 12.51 7.83 0.68
N SER A 138 13.11 8.35 -0.41
CA SER A 138 13.55 7.51 -1.54
C SER A 138 14.63 6.51 -1.11
N ALA A 139 15.55 6.89 -0.22
CA ALA A 139 16.60 6.01 0.29
C ALA A 139 16.17 5.11 1.46
N SER A 140 14.88 5.02 1.76
CA SER A 140 14.34 4.13 2.80
C SER A 140 13.01 3.54 2.37
N LEU A 141 11.90 3.84 3.05
CA LEU A 141 10.61 3.17 2.91
C LEU A 141 10.08 3.15 1.47
N ALA A 142 10.38 4.15 0.63
CA ALA A 142 9.80 4.23 -0.71
C ALA A 142 10.44 3.26 -1.73
N MET A 143 11.68 2.80 -1.51
CA MET A 143 12.37 1.85 -2.40
C MET A 143 12.47 0.43 -1.83
N LEU A 144 11.87 0.19 -0.66
CA LEU A 144 11.90 -1.10 0.03
C LEU A 144 10.60 -1.91 -0.16
N GLY A 145 9.80 -1.59 -1.16
CA GLY A 145 8.64 -2.38 -1.56
C GLY A 145 9.04 -3.78 -2.01
N ASP A 146 8.17 -4.76 -1.75
CA ASP A 146 8.22 -6.02 -2.49
C ASP A 146 7.89 -5.77 -3.97
N ILE A 147 7.06 -4.76 -4.23
CA ILE A 147 6.78 -4.21 -5.56
C ILE A 147 6.81 -2.68 -5.46
N ASN A 148 7.65 -2.05 -6.28
CA ASN A 148 7.77 -0.61 -6.46
C ASN A 148 7.05 -0.20 -7.75
N ILE A 149 5.98 0.56 -7.60
CA ILE A 149 5.17 1.13 -8.69
C ILE A 149 5.44 2.62 -8.76
N ALA A 150 5.60 3.19 -9.95
CA ALA A 150 5.65 4.65 -10.12
C ALA A 150 4.51 5.16 -11.01
N GLU A 151 4.10 6.40 -10.78
CA GLU A 151 3.27 7.12 -11.75
C GLU A 151 4.09 7.51 -13.00
N PRO A 152 3.45 7.69 -14.18
CA PRO A 152 4.14 8.15 -15.38
C PRO A 152 4.86 9.48 -15.15
N ASN A 153 6.08 9.61 -15.66
CA ASN A 153 6.95 10.79 -15.51
C ASN A 153 7.29 11.20 -14.07
N ALA A 154 7.04 10.37 -13.05
CA ALA A 154 7.32 10.74 -11.66
C ALA A 154 8.82 10.97 -11.43
N LEU A 155 9.20 12.04 -10.73
CA LEU A 155 10.58 12.28 -10.37
C LEU A 155 10.95 11.55 -9.07
N VAL A 156 11.91 10.65 -9.16
CA VAL A 156 12.34 9.82 -8.04
C VAL A 156 13.87 9.73 -8.02
N GLY A 157 14.47 9.94 -6.85
CA GLY A 157 15.90 9.72 -6.67
C GLY A 157 16.43 10.18 -5.33
N PHE A 158 17.67 9.84 -4.99
CA PHE A 158 18.22 10.26 -3.70
C PHE A 158 18.46 11.77 -3.61
N THR A 159 19.05 12.36 -4.64
CA THR A 159 19.42 13.78 -4.67
C THR A 159 18.64 14.49 -5.78
N GLY A 160 18.11 15.67 -5.51
CA GLY A 160 17.40 16.46 -6.53
C GLY A 160 18.30 16.85 -7.72
N PRO A 161 17.74 16.99 -8.94
CA PRO A 161 18.51 17.19 -10.16
C PRO A 161 19.30 18.50 -10.17
N ASP A 162 18.80 19.55 -9.49
CA ASP A 162 19.51 20.82 -9.35
C ASP A 162 20.82 20.68 -8.57
N VAL A 163 20.80 19.91 -7.47
CA VAL A 163 21.99 19.67 -6.64
C VAL A 163 23.02 18.83 -7.39
N ILE A 164 22.58 17.84 -8.16
CA ILE A 164 23.47 17.01 -8.98
C ILE A 164 24.13 17.87 -10.08
N ARG A 165 23.34 18.70 -10.78
CA ARG A 165 23.87 19.61 -11.82
C ARG A 165 24.94 20.56 -11.28
N GLN A 166 24.73 21.11 -10.08
CA GLN A 166 25.71 21.99 -9.43
C GLN A 166 27.01 21.27 -9.06
N THR A 167 26.91 20.00 -8.67
CA THR A 167 28.05 19.19 -8.22
C THR A 167 28.89 18.68 -9.39
N VAL A 168 28.25 18.04 -10.37
CA VAL A 168 28.94 17.36 -11.47
C VAL A 168 29.25 18.33 -12.63
N ARG A 169 28.58 19.48 -12.69
CA ARG A 169 28.74 20.52 -13.73
C ARG A 169 28.58 20.01 -15.16
N VAL A 170 27.78 18.96 -15.34
CA VAL A 170 27.39 18.41 -16.65
C VAL A 170 25.87 18.49 -16.83
N LYS A 171 25.43 18.47 -18.09
CA LYS A 171 24.01 18.30 -18.41
C LYS A 171 23.61 16.88 -18.06
N LEU A 172 22.50 16.74 -17.34
CA LEU A 172 21.91 15.44 -17.04
C LEU A 172 21.23 14.90 -18.31
N PRO A 173 21.22 13.57 -18.51
CA PRO A 173 20.48 12.94 -19.60
C PRO A 173 19.00 13.38 -19.62
N GLU A 174 18.39 13.35 -20.80
CA GLU A 174 16.95 13.53 -20.91
C GLU A 174 16.22 12.43 -20.13
N GLY A 175 15.13 12.79 -19.46
CA GLY A 175 14.39 11.84 -18.62
C GLY A 175 15.10 11.38 -17.35
N PHE A 176 16.28 11.91 -17.01
CA PHE A 176 17.00 11.53 -15.79
C PHE A 176 16.09 11.66 -14.55
N GLN A 177 16.07 10.61 -13.71
CA GLN A 177 15.20 10.46 -12.53
C GLN A 177 13.69 10.36 -12.80
N ARG A 178 13.25 10.30 -14.06
CA ARG A 178 11.85 9.99 -14.38
C ARG A 178 11.57 8.50 -14.17
N SER A 179 10.32 8.14 -13.93
CA SER A 179 9.93 6.74 -13.72
C SER A 179 10.32 5.84 -14.90
N GLU A 180 10.29 6.34 -16.13
CA GLU A 180 10.75 5.63 -17.33
C GLU A 180 12.25 5.31 -17.26
N PHE A 181 13.06 6.27 -16.83
CA PHE A 181 14.49 6.08 -16.60
C PHE A 181 14.74 5.07 -15.47
N LEU A 182 13.97 5.16 -14.37
CA LEU A 182 14.10 4.21 -13.25
C LEU A 182 13.74 2.78 -13.66
N LEU A 183 12.69 2.62 -14.49
CA LEU A 183 12.27 1.31 -14.98
C LEU A 183 13.35 0.69 -15.87
N GLU A 184 13.92 1.45 -16.79
CA GLU A 184 15.00 1.00 -17.67
C GLU A 184 16.24 0.54 -16.88
N HIS A 185 16.52 1.17 -15.74
CA HIS A 185 17.65 0.82 -14.86
C HIS A 185 17.30 -0.20 -13.77
N GLY A 186 16.09 -0.77 -13.79
CA GLY A 186 15.67 -1.81 -12.84
C GLY A 186 15.47 -1.33 -11.40
N ALA A 187 15.23 -0.03 -11.18
CA ALA A 187 14.98 0.53 -9.85
C ALA A 187 13.51 0.42 -9.42
N ILE A 188 12.58 0.28 -10.37
CA ILE A 188 11.15 0.07 -10.13
C ILE A 188 10.63 -1.08 -10.98
N ASP A 189 9.51 -1.68 -10.58
CA ASP A 189 8.95 -2.87 -11.24
C ASP A 189 7.99 -2.51 -12.38
N MET A 190 7.24 -1.41 -12.24
CA MET A 190 6.26 -0.99 -13.24
C MET A 190 5.86 0.47 -13.13
N ILE A 191 5.37 1.01 -14.25
CA ILE A 191 4.75 2.33 -14.35
C ILE A 191 3.25 2.14 -14.57
N VAL A 192 2.43 2.77 -13.73
CA VAL A 192 0.98 2.59 -13.75
C VAL A 192 0.29 3.96 -13.68
N PRO A 193 -0.59 4.31 -14.65
CA PRO A 193 -1.39 5.52 -14.58
C PRO A 193 -2.28 5.53 -13.33
N ARG A 194 -2.47 6.70 -12.71
CA ARG A 194 -3.18 6.87 -11.44
C ARG A 194 -4.55 6.17 -11.39
N GLY A 195 -5.32 6.27 -12.47
CA GLY A 195 -6.66 5.65 -12.57
C GLY A 195 -6.65 4.12 -12.48
N ASP A 196 -5.54 3.49 -12.86
CA ASP A 196 -5.37 2.04 -12.92
C ASP A 196 -4.68 1.47 -11.68
N ILE A 197 -4.14 2.33 -10.80
CA ILE A 197 -3.46 1.89 -9.58
C ILE A 197 -4.38 1.02 -8.70
N PRO A 198 -5.64 1.38 -8.41
CA PRO A 198 -6.49 0.57 -7.54
C PRO A 198 -6.73 -0.85 -8.10
N SER A 199 -6.97 -0.97 -9.41
CA SER A 199 -7.20 -2.27 -10.05
C SER A 199 -5.91 -3.09 -10.11
N LYS A 200 -4.77 -2.45 -10.38
CA LYS A 200 -3.45 -3.09 -10.38
C LYS A 200 -3.09 -3.63 -9.00
N VAL A 201 -3.23 -2.81 -7.96
CA VAL A 201 -2.93 -3.19 -6.57
C VAL A 201 -3.83 -4.35 -6.14
N ALA A 202 -5.14 -4.29 -6.41
CA ALA A 202 -6.05 -5.40 -6.12
C ALA A 202 -5.59 -6.71 -6.79
N SER A 203 -5.22 -6.65 -8.07
CA SER A 203 -4.74 -7.82 -8.83
C SER A 203 -3.42 -8.40 -8.28
N LEU A 204 -2.52 -7.54 -7.79
CA LEU A 204 -1.28 -7.97 -7.15
C LEU A 204 -1.56 -8.64 -5.80
N LEU A 205 -2.43 -8.04 -4.98
CA LEU A 205 -2.85 -8.60 -3.70
C LEU A 205 -3.55 -9.95 -3.88
N ASP A 206 -4.39 -10.13 -4.91
CA ASP A 206 -5.00 -11.44 -5.23
C ASP A 206 -3.96 -12.56 -5.35
N LYS A 207 -2.80 -12.26 -5.95
CA LYS A 207 -1.72 -13.22 -6.19
C LYS A 207 -0.87 -13.43 -4.94
N LEU A 208 -0.46 -12.33 -4.31
CA LEU A 208 0.46 -12.34 -3.16
C LEU A 208 -0.21 -12.87 -1.89
N MET A 209 -1.51 -12.64 -1.73
CA MET A 209 -2.28 -13.05 -0.54
C MET A 209 -3.03 -14.38 -0.74
N HIS A 210 -2.93 -15.01 -1.92
CA HIS A 210 -3.68 -16.23 -2.26
C HIS A 210 -3.54 -17.35 -1.22
N SER A 211 -2.31 -17.62 -0.78
CA SER A 211 -2.00 -18.70 0.17
C SER A 211 -2.57 -18.48 1.58
N ARG A 212 -2.89 -17.24 1.97
CA ARG A 212 -3.56 -16.94 3.24
C ARG A 212 -5.08 -17.08 3.14
N ARG A 213 -5.65 -16.77 1.98
CA ARG A 213 -7.09 -16.93 1.74
C ARG A 213 -7.48 -18.41 1.65
N ALA A 214 -6.61 -19.26 1.10
CA ALA A 214 -6.82 -20.70 1.01
C ALA A 214 -6.84 -21.44 2.38
N LYS A 215 -6.59 -20.74 3.50
CA LYS A 215 -6.77 -21.29 4.85
C LYS A 215 -8.19 -21.13 5.40
N GLU A 216 -9.06 -20.36 4.73
CA GLU A 216 -10.49 -20.44 4.97
C GLU A 216 -11.03 -21.69 4.24
N PRO A 217 -11.76 -22.59 4.93
CA PRO A 217 -12.26 -23.79 4.29
C PRO A 217 -13.17 -23.40 3.13
N LEU A 218 -12.92 -24.02 1.97
CA LEU A 218 -13.87 -24.02 0.87
C LEU A 218 -15.18 -24.57 1.45
N VAL A 219 -16.20 -23.72 1.53
CA VAL A 219 -17.54 -24.18 1.88
C VAL A 219 -17.97 -25.03 0.69
N ASP A 220 -18.04 -26.35 0.89
CA ASP A 220 -18.63 -27.26 -0.07
C ASP A 220 -20.03 -26.73 -0.38
N VAL A 221 -20.23 -26.27 -1.61
CA VAL A 221 -21.55 -25.92 -2.09
C VAL A 221 -22.28 -27.24 -2.22
N GLU A 222 -23.07 -27.60 -1.20
CA GLU A 222 -24.00 -28.73 -1.29
C GLU A 222 -24.86 -28.54 -2.53
N GLU A 223 -24.71 -29.43 -3.50
CA GLU A 223 -25.65 -29.60 -4.60
C GLU A 223 -27.02 -29.97 -4.01
N LYS A 224 -27.86 -28.97 -3.80
CA LYS A 224 -29.31 -29.17 -3.71
C LYS A 224 -29.86 -29.40 -5.12
N GLY A 225 -29.65 -30.62 -5.63
CA GLY A 225 -30.35 -31.19 -6.78
C GLY A 225 -31.16 -32.39 -6.30
N ALA A 226 -32.47 -32.20 -6.19
CA ALA A 226 -33.40 -33.13 -5.59
C ALA A 226 -33.43 -34.52 -6.25
N ASN A 227 -33.53 -35.54 -5.41
CA ASN A 227 -34.16 -36.82 -5.72
C ASN A 227 -35.50 -36.59 -6.44
N ALA A 228 -35.54 -36.86 -7.73
CA ALA A 228 -36.76 -37.20 -8.46
C ALA A 228 -36.60 -38.65 -8.94
N VAL A 229 -37.05 -39.57 -8.08
CA VAL A 229 -37.84 -40.77 -8.41
C VAL A 229 -37.38 -41.60 -9.62
N GLY A 230 -36.75 -42.74 -9.30
CA GLY A 230 -37.16 -44.06 -9.79
C GLY A 230 -36.88 -44.41 -11.25
N GLU A 231 -35.79 -45.15 -11.46
CA GLU A 231 -35.72 -46.14 -12.53
C GLU A 231 -36.89 -47.11 -12.41
N ASN A 232 -37.68 -47.26 -13.48
CA ASN A 232 -38.20 -48.56 -13.84
C ASN A 232 -38.27 -48.65 -15.35
N ASP A 233 -37.58 -49.67 -15.84
CA ASP A 233 -37.35 -49.99 -17.23
C ASP A 233 -38.55 -50.78 -17.79
N SER A 234 -38.84 -50.52 -19.07
CA SER A 234 -39.45 -51.44 -20.05
C SER A 234 -40.96 -51.77 -20.07
N LEU A 235 -41.50 -51.60 -21.29
CA LEU A 235 -42.57 -52.38 -21.99
C LEU A 235 -44.05 -52.00 -21.80
N SER A 236 -44.64 -51.46 -22.87
CA SER A 236 -46.03 -51.70 -23.31
C SER A 236 -46.06 -52.88 -24.31
N PRO A 237 -47.20 -53.48 -24.75
CA PRO A 237 -48.62 -53.07 -24.58
C PRO A 237 -49.64 -54.24 -24.33
N LEU A 238 -50.94 -53.90 -24.36
CA LEU A 238 -52.14 -54.71 -24.68
C LEU A 238 -52.93 -55.50 -23.59
N ALA A 239 -54.18 -55.04 -23.44
CA ALA A 239 -55.48 -55.70 -23.20
C ALA A 239 -55.62 -57.19 -22.82
N SER A 240 -56.56 -57.42 -21.88
CA SER A 240 -57.56 -58.51 -21.71
C SER A 240 -57.58 -59.06 -20.27
N GLU A 241 -58.64 -58.75 -19.51
CA GLU A 241 -59.78 -59.61 -19.13
C GLU A 241 -59.54 -60.61 -17.98
N ASN A 242 -60.39 -60.45 -16.96
CA ASN A 242 -61.08 -61.46 -16.14
C ASN A 242 -60.38 -62.29 -15.05
N GLN A 243 -61.12 -62.30 -13.91
CA GLN A 243 -61.36 -63.43 -12.98
C GLN A 243 -60.17 -63.88 -12.12
N GLN A 244 -60.29 -64.35 -10.88
CA GLN A 244 -61.32 -64.52 -9.85
C GLN A 244 -60.54 -65.07 -8.63
N ASP A 245 -61.05 -64.87 -7.40
CA ASP A 245 -60.85 -65.75 -6.23
C ASP A 245 -59.41 -65.98 -5.72
N SER A 246 -59.09 -66.38 -4.49
CA SER A 246 -59.70 -66.47 -3.15
C SER A 246 -58.61 -67.14 -2.27
N ALA A 247 -58.58 -66.85 -0.96
CA ALA A 247 -57.87 -67.60 0.09
C ALA A 247 -56.33 -67.71 -0.03
N ASN A 248 -55.52 -67.59 1.02
CA ASN A 248 -55.65 -67.95 2.43
C ASN A 248 -54.65 -67.11 3.23
#